data_AF-A0A957HF04-F1
#
_entry.id   AF-A0A957HF04-F1
#
_cell.length_a   1.000
_cell.length_b   1.000
_cell.length_c   1.000
_cell.angle_alpha   90.00
_cell.angle_beta   90.00
_cell.angle_gamma   90.00
#
_symmetry.space_group_name_H-M   'P 1'
#
loop_
_entity.id
_entity.type
_entity.pdbx_description
1 polymer ?
#
loop_
_entity_poly.entity_id
_entity_poly.type
_entity_poly.pdbx_seq_one_letter_code
_entity_poly.pdbx_strand_id
1 'polypeptide(L)'
;MTRTPSLILRYMRIPDLPQVMQIDQASFNPAWPERSYRFEINESTVSFMVVLAHQDEHTEEPVARRWWEIFPLTRRSSNGSKPSGEILAYGGL
;
A
#
# COMPACT_ATOMS: atom_id res chain seq x y z
N MET A 1 30.69 -2.21 -2.58
CA MET A 1 29.92 -1.50 -1.54
C MET A 1 28.45 -1.80 -1.78
N THR A 2 27.83 -2.65 -0.96
CA THR A 2 26.40 -2.95 -1.06
C THR A 2 25.63 -1.81 -0.39
N ARG A 3 24.82 -1.07 -1.13
CA ARG A 3 23.93 -0.04 -0.57
C ARG A 3 22.91 -0.75 0.31
N THR A 4 22.84 -0.42 1.60
CA THR A 4 21.78 -0.92 2.47
C THR A 4 20.45 -0.34 1.97
N PRO A 5 19.44 -1.17 1.65
CA PRO A 5 18.15 -0.66 1.21
C PRO A 5 17.47 0.09 2.36
N SER A 6 16.86 1.23 2.05
CA SER A 6 16.03 1.95 3.02
C SER A 6 14.65 1.33 3.07
N LEU A 7 14.19 0.97 4.26
CA LEU A 7 12.93 0.27 4.50
C LEU A 7 12.03 1.08 5.43
N ILE A 8 10.72 0.99 5.22
CA ILE A 8 9.69 1.62 6.06
C ILE A 8 8.70 0.57 6.57
N LEU A 9 8.46 0.58 7.88
CA LEU A 9 7.35 -0.11 8.50
C LEU A 9 6.18 0.87 8.65
N ARG A 10 5.03 0.52 8.11
CA ARG A 10 3.82 1.37 8.17
C ARG A 10 2.56 0.53 8.27
N TYR A 11 1.46 1.16 8.67
CA TYR A 11 0.14 0.54 8.58
C TYR A 11 -0.17 0.11 7.14
N MET A 12 -0.77 -1.07 7.05
CA MET A 12 -1.29 -1.63 5.82
C MET A 12 -2.49 -0.80 5.35
N ARG A 13 -2.62 -0.63 4.04
CA ARG A 13 -3.74 0.06 3.39
C ARG A 13 -4.35 -0.85 2.34
N ILE A 14 -5.59 -0.59 1.94
CA ILE A 14 -6.29 -1.38 0.92
C ILE A 14 -5.49 -1.58 -0.39
N PRO A 15 -4.76 -0.58 -0.92
CA PRO A 15 -3.91 -0.77 -2.11
C PRO A 15 -2.76 -1.76 -1.97
N ASP A 16 -2.37 -2.09 -0.73
CA ASP A 16 -1.28 -3.02 -0.44
C ASP A 16 -1.73 -4.48 -0.58
N LEU A 17 -3.04 -4.75 -0.48
CA LEU A 17 -3.62 -6.10 -0.44
C LEU A 17 -3.20 -7.01 -1.60
N PRO A 18 -3.16 -6.56 -2.88
CA PRO A 18 -2.74 -7.44 -3.96
C PRO A 18 -1.33 -8.03 -3.75
N GLN A 19 -0.38 -7.24 -3.24
CA GLN A 19 0.98 -7.74 -2.95
C GLN A 19 1.00 -8.58 -1.68
N VAL A 20 0.29 -8.17 -0.62
CA VAL A 20 0.18 -8.95 0.63
C VAL A 20 -0.39 -10.34 0.36
N MET A 21 -1.44 -10.43 -0.45
CA MET A 21 -2.05 -11.71 -0.82
C MET A 21 -1.10 -12.62 -1.61
N GLN A 22 -0.24 -12.05 -2.46
CA GLN A 22 0.78 -12.83 -3.16
C GLN A 22 1.78 -13.45 -2.17
N ILE A 23 2.22 -12.68 -1.17
CA ILE A 23 3.13 -13.17 -0.12
C ILE A 23 2.41 -14.24 0.72
N ASP A 24 1.17 -13.99 1.14
CA ASP A 24 0.39 -14.89 1.99
C ASP A 24 0.12 -16.25 1.31
N GLN A 25 -0.28 -16.22 0.03
CA GLN A 25 -0.48 -17.42 -0.78
C GLN A 25 0.80 -18.22 -0.98
N ALA A 26 1.95 -17.56 -1.10
CA ALA A 26 3.23 -18.23 -1.22
C ALA A 26 3.73 -18.79 0.13
N SER A 27 3.26 -18.24 1.25
CA SER A 27 3.77 -18.55 2.59
C SER A 27 2.93 -19.58 3.34
N PHE A 28 1.61 -19.60 3.12
CA PHE A 28 0.67 -20.38 3.92
C PHE A 28 -0.29 -21.22 3.06
N ASN A 29 -0.69 -22.36 3.62
CA ASN A 29 -1.75 -23.19 3.07
C ASN A 29 -2.63 -23.76 4.23
N PRO A 30 -3.89 -23.36 4.36
CA PRO A 30 -4.59 -22.39 3.52
C PRO A 30 -4.13 -20.94 3.77
N ALA A 31 -4.09 -20.16 2.70
CA ALA A 31 -3.92 -18.72 2.73
C ALA A 31 -5.15 -18.02 3.36
N TRP A 32 -4.93 -16.86 3.95
CA TRP A 32 -6.01 -16.02 4.47
C TRP A 32 -6.84 -15.41 3.33
N PRO A 33 -8.18 -15.34 3.46
CA PRO A 33 -9.02 -14.77 2.42
C PRO A 33 -8.94 -13.23 2.44
N GLU A 34 -8.97 -12.59 1.26
CA GLU A 34 -8.89 -11.12 1.12
C GLU A 34 -9.88 -10.36 2.01
N ARG A 35 -11.10 -10.91 2.17
CA ARG A 35 -12.15 -10.31 3.00
C ARG A 35 -11.72 -10.15 4.46
N SER A 36 -10.91 -11.08 5.00
CA SER A 36 -10.42 -10.98 6.37
C SER A 36 -9.49 -9.78 6.49
N TYR A 37 -8.54 -9.64 5.56
CA TYR A 37 -7.67 -8.47 5.53
C TYR A 37 -8.44 -7.14 5.38
N ARG A 38 -9.47 -7.10 4.52
CA ARG A 38 -10.31 -5.90 4.36
C ARG A 38 -11.06 -5.53 5.63
N PHE A 39 -11.56 -6.52 6.37
CA PHE A 39 -12.22 -6.31 7.65
C PHE A 39 -11.22 -5.77 8.68
N GLU A 40 -10.06 -6.40 8.83
CA GLU A 40 -9.06 -5.97 9.82
C GLU A 40 -8.54 -4.56 9.55
N ILE A 41 -8.35 -4.16 8.29
CA ILE A 41 -7.86 -2.82 7.93
C ILE A 41 -8.91 -1.73 8.15
N ASN A 42 -10.19 -1.99 7.85
CA ASN A 42 -11.22 -0.94 7.81
C ASN A 42 -12.15 -0.92 9.02
N GLU A 43 -12.40 -2.07 9.63
CA GLU A 43 -13.50 -2.25 10.60
C GLU A 43 -13.00 -2.58 12.00
N SER A 44 -11.85 -3.25 12.12
CA SER A 44 -11.28 -3.64 13.40
C SER A 44 -10.61 -2.45 14.09
N THR A 45 -11.08 -2.12 15.30
CA THR A 45 -10.45 -1.09 16.16
C THR A 45 -9.28 -1.63 16.98
N VAL A 46 -9.07 -2.94 16.94
CA VAL A 46 -8.05 -3.64 17.74
C VAL A 46 -7.00 -4.34 16.89
N SER A 47 -7.16 -4.38 15.57
CA SER A 47 -6.18 -4.98 14.68
C SER A 47 -5.16 -3.97 14.19
N PHE A 48 -3.88 -4.36 14.27
CA PHE A 48 -2.76 -3.55 13.84
C PHE A 48 -2.03 -4.21 12.67
N MET A 49 -2.60 -4.08 11.47
CA MET A 49 -2.02 -4.63 10.25
C MET A 49 -0.91 -3.71 9.73
N VAL A 50 0.30 -4.23 9.56
CA VAL A 50 1.49 -3.49 9.10
C VAL A 50 2.15 -4.16 7.91
N VAL A 51 2.88 -3.36 7.12
CA VAL A 51 3.73 -3.82 6.02
C VAL A 51 5.13 -3.24 6.17
N LEU A 52 6.13 -4.05 5.83
CA LEU A 52 7.49 -3.60 5.57
C LEU A 52 7.64 -3.40 4.07
N ALA A 53 7.96 -2.18 3.66
CA ALA A 53 8.13 -1.80 2.27
C ALA A 53 9.48 -1.13 2.05
N HIS A 54 9.95 -1.11 0.81
CA HIS A 54 11.02 -0.19 0.43
C HIS A 54 10.57 1.26 0.67
N GLN A 55 11.45 2.08 1.24
CA GLN A 55 11.21 3.51 1.30
C GLN A 55 11.35 4.06 -0.12
N ASP A 56 10.23 4.41 -0.74
CA ASP A 56 10.26 5.12 -2.01
C ASP A 56 11.00 6.45 -1.81
N GLU A 57 12.21 6.56 -2.35
CA GLU A 57 12.90 7.83 -2.48
C GLU A 57 12.17 8.61 -3.60
N HIS A 58 11.22 9.48 -3.19
CA HIS A 58 10.44 10.45 -3.98
C HIS A 58 9.11 10.00 -4.64
N THR A 59 8.04 10.72 -4.30
CA THR A 59 7.43 11.66 -5.26
C THR A 59 6.85 12.83 -4.45
N GLU A 60 7.66 13.88 -4.26
CA GLU A 60 7.07 15.21 -4.13
C GLU A 60 6.17 15.39 -5.35
N GLU A 61 4.89 15.65 -5.11
CA GLU A 61 3.93 15.92 -6.18
C GLU A 61 4.52 17.02 -7.09
N PRO A 62 4.69 16.77 -8.40
CA PRO A 62 5.13 17.84 -9.28
C PRO A 62 4.06 18.92 -9.21
N VAL A 63 4.49 20.16 -8.93
CA VAL A 63 3.69 21.39 -8.90
C VAL A 63 2.76 21.54 -10.13
N ALA A 64 2.99 20.76 -11.19
CA ALA A 64 2.09 20.49 -12.30
C ALA A 64 0.63 20.16 -11.92
N ARG A 65 0.34 19.57 -10.75
CA ARG A 65 -1.06 19.29 -10.34
C ARG A 65 -1.89 20.54 -10.03
N ARG A 66 -1.25 21.70 -9.78
CA ARG A 66 -1.93 22.97 -9.47
C ARG A 66 -2.42 23.75 -10.70
N TRP A 67 -1.97 23.38 -11.91
CA TRP A 67 -2.33 24.09 -13.15
C TRP A 67 -3.62 23.56 -13.81
N TRP A 68 -3.97 22.29 -13.57
CA TRP A 68 -5.17 21.66 -14.14
C TRP A 68 -6.43 21.88 -13.31
N GLU A 69 -6.32 22.37 -12.07
CA GLU A 69 -7.46 22.82 -11.25
C GLU A 69 -8.17 24.06 -11.83
N ILE A 70 -7.56 24.69 -12.84
CA ILE A 70 -8.10 25.86 -13.55
C ILE A 70 -8.93 25.43 -14.79
N PHE A 71 -8.84 24.17 -15.24
CA PHE A 71 -9.57 23.68 -16.42
C PHE A 71 -10.66 22.67 -16.02
N PRO A 72 -11.96 23.02 -16.08
CA PRO A 72 -13.04 22.20 -15.50
C PRO A 72 -13.49 21.02 -16.37
N LEU A 73 -12.73 20.62 -17.40
CA LEU A 73 -13.20 19.68 -18.40
C LEU A 73 -12.29 18.45 -18.50
N THR A 74 -12.27 17.61 -17.46
CA THR A 74 -11.98 16.14 -17.47
C THR A 74 -11.69 15.62 -16.06
N ARG A 75 -12.71 15.55 -15.18
CA ARG A 75 -12.61 14.73 -13.95
C ARG A 75 -13.08 13.30 -14.22
N ARG A 76 -12.27 12.53 -14.96
CA ARG A 76 -12.31 11.06 -14.86
C ARG A 76 -11.28 10.67 -13.81
N SER A 77 -11.75 10.60 -12.57
CA SER A 77 -10.97 10.27 -11.38
C SER A 77 -10.46 8.83 -11.46
N SER A 78 -9.22 8.64 -11.92
CA SER A 78 -8.45 7.42 -11.67
C SER A 78 -7.82 7.49 -10.28
N ASN A 79 -8.65 7.52 -9.24
CA ASN A 79 -8.20 7.45 -7.84
C ASN A 79 -7.91 5.99 -7.45
N GLY A 80 -7.01 5.34 -8.20
CA GLY A 80 -6.38 4.11 -7.77
C GLY A 80 -5.10 4.51 -7.04
N SER A 81 -5.17 4.66 -5.72
CA SER A 81 -3.99 4.85 -4.89
C SER A 81 -3.02 3.72 -5.19
N LYS A 82 -1.90 4.02 -5.86
CA LYS A 82 -0.84 3.01 -6.09
C LYS A 82 -0.23 2.64 -4.73
N PRO A 83 0.14 1.37 -4.52
CA PRO A 83 0.94 0.99 -3.36
C PRO A 83 2.22 1.82 -3.35
N SER A 84 2.58 2.37 -2.19
CA SER A 84 3.72 3.28 -2.01
C SER A 84 5.04 2.52 -1.85
N GLY A 85 5.32 1.63 -2.80
CA GLY A 85 6.53 0.82 -2.83
C GLY A 85 6.24 -0.67 -2.87
N GLU A 86 7.30 -1.43 -3.16
CA GLU A 86 7.30 -2.90 -3.09
C GLU A 86 7.19 -3.35 -1.63
N ILE A 87 6.27 -4.29 -1.37
CA ILE A 87 6.06 -4.88 -0.05
C ILE A 87 6.91 -6.13 0.05
N LEU A 88 7.74 -6.18 1.10
CA LEU A 88 8.66 -7.28 1.37
C LEU A 88 8.10 -8.24 2.42
N ALA A 89 7.33 -7.72 3.36
CA ALA A 89 6.71 -8.50 4.43
C ALA A 89 5.46 -7.79 4.96
N TYR A 90 4.62 -8.54 5.66
CA TYR A 90 3.44 -8.04 6.36
C TYR A 90 3.29 -8.72 7.71
N GLY A 91 2.48 -8.14 8.59
CA GLY A 91 2.14 -8.69 9.89
C GLY A 91 0.90 -8.05 10.47
N GLY A 92 0.35 -8.68 11.50
CA GLY A 92 -0.83 -8.21 12.22
C GLY A 92 -0.77 -8.64 13.68
N LEU A 93 -1.37 -7.83 14.56
CA LEU A 93 -1.62 -8.16 15.96
C LEU A 93 -3.11 -7.99 16.26
#